data_AF-A0A6G3XAC9-F1
#
_entry.id   AF-A0A6G3XAC9-F1
#
_cell.length_a   1.000
_cell.length_b   1.000
_cell.length_c   1.000
_cell.angle_alpha   90.00
_cell.angle_beta   90.00
_cell.angle_gamma   90.00
#
_symmetry.space_group_name_H-M   'P 1'
#
loop_
_entity.id
_entity.type
_entity.pdbx_description
1 polymer ?
#
loop_
_entity_poly.entity_id
_entity_poly.type
_entity_poly.pdbx_seq_one_letter_code
_entity_poly.pdbx_strand_id
1 'polypeptide(L)'
;MKAIRRFTVRPVLPEPLRPLHDLAHNLRWSWHTETRELFRSADPEGWRPADADPVRLLGSLSAGRLAELAGDEQYLGRLAGASADLAEYLDGPRWYQQQRAAGAELPSGVAYFSPEFGVTAALPQYSGGLGILAGD
;
A
#
# COMPACT_ATOMS: atom_id res chain seq x y z
N MET A 1 2.25 4.11 -32.38
CA MET A 1 3.29 5.14 -32.18
C MET A 1 4.02 4.81 -30.88
N LYS A 2 5.28 4.35 -30.92
CA LYS A 2 6.07 4.06 -29.70
C LYS A 2 6.68 5.38 -29.21
N ALA A 3 6.46 5.75 -27.96
CA ALA A 3 7.00 6.98 -27.39
C ALA A 3 8.55 6.96 -27.41
N ILE A 4 9.16 8.05 -27.88
CA ILE A 4 10.62 8.17 -28.06
C ILE A 4 11.34 8.26 -26.70
N ARG A 5 10.69 8.78 -25.64
CA ARG A 5 11.13 8.77 -24.24
C ARG A 5 9.92 8.83 -23.31
N ARG A 6 9.96 8.10 -22.18
CA ARG A 6 8.95 8.18 -21.12
C ARG A 6 9.55 8.90 -19.91
N PHE A 7 8.99 10.05 -19.55
CA PHE A 7 9.30 10.73 -18.30
C PHE A 7 8.22 10.35 -17.28
N THR A 8 8.62 9.82 -16.13
CA THR A 8 7.73 9.62 -14.99
C THR A 8 7.96 10.76 -14.02
N VAL A 9 7.07 11.75 -14.02
CA VAL A 9 7.08 12.82 -13.02
C VAL A 9 6.49 12.23 -11.75
N ARG A 10 7.32 12.12 -10.70
CA ARG A 10 6.83 11.77 -9.36
C ARG A 10 6.55 13.09 -8.63
N PRO A 11 5.31 13.38 -8.24
CA PRO A 11 5.05 14.52 -7.39
C PRO A 11 5.85 14.35 -6.10
N VAL A 12 6.64 15.36 -5.75
CA VAL A 12 7.28 15.41 -4.44
C VAL A 12 6.18 15.71 -3.44
N LEU A 13 5.87 14.74 -2.58
CA LEU A 13 4.89 14.94 -1.52
C LEU A 13 5.43 16.00 -0.55
N PRO A 14 4.60 16.98 -0.13
CA PRO A 14 4.93 17.86 0.98
C PRO A 14 5.37 17.04 2.21
N GLU A 15 6.26 17.60 3.03
CA GLU A 15 6.83 16.89 4.20
C GLU A 15 5.76 16.20 5.09
N PRO A 16 4.61 16.85 5.43
CA PRO A 16 3.58 16.21 6.25
C PRO A 16 2.92 14.99 5.60
N LEU A 17 2.96 14.91 4.26
CA LEU A 17 2.31 13.87 3.46
C LEU A 17 3.28 12.76 3.04
N ARG A 18 4.58 12.87 3.34
CA ARG A 18 5.58 11.85 2.98
C ARG A 18 5.20 10.42 3.37
N PRO A 19 4.56 10.13 4.51
CA PRO A 19 4.17 8.76 4.87
C PRO A 19 3.21 8.09 3.87
N LEU A 20 2.48 8.87 3.04
CA LEU A 20 1.67 8.30 1.96
C LEU A 20 2.50 7.52 0.94
N HIS A 21 3.78 7.86 0.78
CA HIS A 21 4.67 7.12 -0.11
C HIS A 21 4.82 5.66 0.34
N ASP A 22 5.16 5.46 1.61
CA ASP A 22 5.41 4.13 2.17
C ASP A 22 4.12 3.31 2.22
N LEU A 23 3.01 3.94 2.62
CA LEU A 23 1.68 3.32 2.61
C LEU A 23 1.25 2.90 1.20
N ALA A 24 1.56 3.68 0.16
CA ALA A 24 1.17 3.36 -1.22
C ALA A 24 2.02 2.22 -1.81
N HIS A 25 3.29 2.12 -1.41
CA HIS A 25 4.22 1.10 -1.93
C HIS A 25 4.22 -0.20 -1.12
N ASN A 26 3.47 -0.28 -0.02
CA ASN A 26 3.26 -1.50 0.73
C ASN A 26 1.90 -2.13 0.40
N LEU A 27 1.88 -3.32 -0.22
CA LEU A 27 0.65 -3.97 -0.68
C LEU A 27 -0.37 -4.28 0.41
N ARG A 28 -0.05 -4.14 1.70
CA ARG A 28 -1.02 -4.27 2.80
C ARG A 28 -2.26 -3.41 2.60
N TRP A 29 -2.16 -2.28 1.90
CA TRP A 29 -3.33 -1.48 1.54
C TRP A 29 -4.39 -2.27 0.77
N SER A 30 -4.07 -3.35 0.04
CA SER A 30 -5.10 -4.05 -0.76
C SER A 30 -6.12 -4.80 0.12
N TRP A 31 -5.71 -5.27 1.30
CA TRP A 31 -6.58 -5.95 2.27
C TRP A 31 -6.83 -5.15 3.56
N HIS A 32 -6.12 -4.04 3.79
CA HIS A 32 -6.31 -3.19 4.97
C HIS A 32 -7.29 -2.04 4.70
N THR A 33 -8.51 -2.16 5.25
CA THR A 33 -9.63 -1.24 5.00
C THR A 33 -9.28 0.22 5.31
N GLU A 34 -8.68 0.49 6.46
CA GLU A 34 -8.41 1.82 6.97
C GLU A 34 -7.42 2.57 6.07
N THR A 35 -6.41 1.88 5.55
CA THR A 35 -5.45 2.44 4.59
C THR A 35 -6.14 2.75 3.25
N ARG A 36 -7.06 1.89 2.79
CA ARG A 36 -7.86 2.17 1.57
C ARG A 36 -8.77 3.38 1.75
N GLU A 37 -9.41 3.51 2.91
CA GLU A 37 -10.24 4.67 3.24
C GLU A 37 -9.42 5.96 3.33
N LEU A 38 -8.18 5.88 3.82
CA LEU A 38 -7.27 7.02 3.85
C LEU A 38 -6.99 7.53 2.42
N PHE A 39 -6.59 6.64 1.51
CA PHE A 39 -6.36 7.00 0.10
C PHE A 39 -7.64 7.49 -0.58
N ARG A 40 -8.76 6.79 -0.42
CA ARG A 40 -10.04 7.23 -0.99
C ARG A 40 -10.46 8.62 -0.51
N SER A 41 -10.23 8.94 0.77
CA SER A 41 -10.55 10.27 1.29
C SER A 41 -9.64 11.39 0.79
N ALA A 42 -8.44 11.04 0.26
CA ALA A 42 -7.54 12.02 -0.33
C ALA A 42 -8.14 12.63 -1.60
N ASP A 43 -8.78 11.83 -2.44
CA ASP A 43 -9.55 12.26 -3.60
C ASP A 43 -10.62 11.20 -3.95
N PRO A 44 -11.86 11.36 -3.43
CA PRO A 44 -12.94 10.39 -3.63
C PRO A 44 -13.31 10.20 -5.11
N GLU A 45 -13.24 11.28 -5.88
CA GLU A 45 -13.57 11.28 -7.31
C GLU A 45 -12.44 10.67 -8.13
N GLY A 46 -11.17 10.86 -7.72
CA GLY A 46 -9.99 10.27 -8.32
C GLY A 46 -9.74 8.80 -7.99
N TRP A 47 -10.34 8.27 -6.90
CA TRP A 47 -10.10 6.89 -6.45
C TRP A 47 -10.49 5.82 -7.47
N ARG A 48 -11.70 5.92 -8.05
CA ARG A 48 -12.17 4.96 -9.05
C ARG A 48 -11.40 5.08 -10.38
N PRO A 49 -11.18 6.28 -10.95
CA PRO A 49 -10.32 6.46 -12.12
C PRO A 49 -8.88 5.97 -11.95
N ALA A 50 -8.37 5.98 -10.72
CA ALA A 50 -7.06 5.43 -10.38
C ALA A 50 -7.05 3.89 -10.26
N ASP A 51 -8.12 3.18 -10.61
CA ASP A 51 -8.27 1.72 -10.44
C ASP A 51 -8.06 1.25 -8.99
N ALA A 52 -8.38 2.10 -8.00
CA ALA A 52 -8.07 1.86 -6.59
C ALA A 52 -6.58 1.60 -6.30
N ASP A 53 -5.67 2.11 -7.15
CA ASP A 53 -4.21 2.07 -6.98
C ASP A 53 -3.73 3.37 -6.30
N PRO A 54 -3.23 3.30 -5.05
CA PRO A 54 -2.70 4.46 -4.34
C PRO A 54 -1.58 5.20 -5.06
N VAL A 55 -0.71 4.49 -5.78
CA VAL A 55 0.42 5.12 -6.51
C VAL A 55 -0.10 5.95 -7.67
N ARG A 56 -1.10 5.45 -8.41
CA ARG A 56 -1.76 6.21 -9.48
C ARG A 56 -2.52 7.40 -8.95
N LEU A 57 -3.27 7.21 -7.85
CA LEU A 57 -4.00 8.29 -7.19
C LEU A 57 -3.08 9.44 -6.79
N LEU A 58 -1.99 9.15 -6.08
CA LEU A 58 -1.04 10.20 -5.67
C LEU A 58 -0.40 10.91 -6.86
N GLY A 59 -0.19 10.20 -7.97
CA GLY A 59 0.28 10.77 -9.22
C GLY A 59 -0.73 11.69 -9.93
N SER A 60 -2.03 11.57 -9.64
CA SER A 60 -3.08 12.42 -10.23
C SER A 60 -3.48 13.61 -9.36
N LEU A 61 -3.08 13.66 -8.09
CA LEU A 61 -3.40 14.78 -7.21
C LEU A 61 -2.75 16.08 -7.69
N SER A 62 -3.54 17.16 -7.72
CA SER A 62 -3.02 18.49 -8.01
C SER A 62 -2.17 19.02 -6.84
N ALA A 63 -1.27 19.95 -7.11
CA ALA A 63 -0.50 20.62 -6.05
C ALA A 63 -1.41 21.34 -5.04
N GLY A 64 -2.53 21.91 -5.49
CA GLY A 64 -3.52 22.53 -4.60
C GLY A 64 -4.15 21.51 -3.66
N ARG A 65 -4.52 20.33 -4.16
CA ARG A 65 -5.09 19.26 -3.33
C ARG A 65 -4.07 18.71 -2.33
N LEU A 66 -2.82 18.55 -2.73
CA LEU A 66 -1.74 18.19 -1.81
C LEU A 66 -1.52 19.24 -0.72
N ALA A 67 -1.63 20.54 -1.06
CA ALA A 67 -1.53 21.61 -0.07
C ALA A 67 -2.70 21.62 0.92
N GLU A 68 -3.93 21.38 0.45
CA GLU A 68 -5.11 21.22 1.30
C GLU A 68 -4.92 20.06 2.30
N LEU A 69 -4.55 18.88 1.80
CA LEU A 69 -4.33 17.70 2.64
C LEU A 69 -3.18 17.90 3.64
N ALA A 70 -2.14 18.63 3.24
CA ALA A 70 -1.02 18.97 4.12
C ALA A 70 -1.38 19.97 5.24
N GLY A 71 -2.52 20.67 5.12
CA GLY A 71 -3.06 21.56 6.15
C GLY A 71 -4.24 20.98 6.93
N ASP A 72 -4.74 19.80 6.56
CA ASP A 72 -5.88 19.15 7.21
C ASP A 72 -5.41 18.27 8.39
N GLU A 73 -5.57 18.79 9.61
CA GLU A 73 -5.15 18.09 10.83
C GLU A 73 -5.86 16.74 11.03
N GLN A 74 -7.12 16.62 10.60
CA GLN A 74 -7.86 15.36 10.71
C GLN A 74 -7.30 14.31 9.75
N TYR A 75 -6.99 14.71 8.51
CA TYR A 75 -6.34 13.84 7.55
C TYR A 75 -4.94 13.42 8.01
N LEU A 76 -4.13 14.37 8.51
CA LEU A 76 -2.79 14.10 9.02
C LEU A 76 -2.80 13.18 10.25
N GLY A 77 -3.79 13.31 11.15
CA GLY A 77 -3.96 12.39 12.28
C GLY A 77 -4.25 10.96 11.82
N ARG A 78 -5.11 10.78 10.82
CA ARG A 78 -5.39 9.46 10.21
C ARG A 78 -4.17 8.89 9.49
N LEU A 79 -3.41 9.74 8.78
CA LEU A 79 -2.17 9.37 8.11
C LEU A 79 -1.12 8.88 9.11
N ALA A 80 -0.91 9.61 10.20
CA ALA A 80 0.02 9.23 11.26
C ALA A 80 -0.40 7.90 11.90
N GLY A 81 -1.69 7.72 12.19
CA GLY A 81 -2.23 6.47 12.71
C GLY A 81 -1.99 5.28 11.77
N ALA A 82 -2.30 5.43 10.47
CA ALA A 82 -2.08 4.38 9.48
C ALA A 82 -0.57 4.05 9.31
N SER A 83 0.30 5.05 9.39
CA SER A 83 1.74 4.85 9.30
C SER A 83 2.30 4.12 10.52
N ALA A 84 1.86 4.49 11.73
CA ALA A 84 2.25 3.81 12.96
C ALA A 84 1.74 2.36 13.01
N ASP A 85 0.50 2.14 12.57
CA ASP A 85 -0.10 0.80 12.46
C ASP A 85 0.66 -0.08 11.45
N LEU A 86 1.09 0.47 10.31
CA LEU A 86 1.96 -0.26 9.39
C LEU A 86 3.31 -0.62 10.02
N ALA A 87 3.92 0.30 10.77
CA ALA A 87 5.18 0.04 11.46
C ALA A 87 5.03 -1.10 12.48
N GLU A 88 3.98 -1.08 13.30
CA GLU A 88 3.70 -2.16 14.25
C GLU A 88 3.44 -3.50 13.53
N TYR A 89 2.72 -3.49 12.40
CA TYR A 89 2.49 -4.71 11.62
C TYR A 89 3.80 -5.33 11.09
N LEU A 90 4.74 -4.49 10.64
CA LEU A 90 6.00 -4.94 10.04
C LEU A 90 7.07 -5.32 11.07
N ASP A 91 7.11 -4.64 12.21
CA ASP A 91 8.21 -4.78 13.18
C ASP A 91 7.77 -5.33 14.53
N GLY A 92 6.46 -5.40 14.78
CA GLY A 92 5.88 -5.88 16.03
C GLY A 92 6.12 -7.38 16.29
N PRO A 93 5.83 -7.84 17.53
CA PRO A 93 6.00 -9.22 17.92
C PRO A 93 5.10 -10.16 17.08
N ARG A 94 5.72 -11.13 16.41
CA ARG A 94 5.05 -12.08 15.52
C ARG A 94 4.96 -13.47 16.15
N TRP A 95 3.83 -14.14 15.96
CA TRP A 95 3.55 -15.46 16.53
C TRP A 95 4.67 -16.48 16.28
N TYR A 96 5.17 -16.58 15.03
CA TYR A 96 6.19 -17.57 14.66
C TYR A 96 7.50 -17.36 15.42
N GLN A 97 7.96 -16.11 15.50
CA GLN A 97 9.18 -15.72 16.21
C GLN A 97 9.01 -15.95 17.72
N GLN A 98 7.85 -15.64 18.28
CA GLN A 98 7.55 -15.88 19.69
C GLN A 98 7.56 -17.36 20.05
N GLN A 99 6.92 -18.21 19.24
CA GLN A 99 6.91 -19.66 19.48
C GLN A 99 8.31 -20.24 19.41
N ARG A 100 9.12 -19.84 18.42
CA ARG A 100 10.53 -20.25 18.35
C ARG A 100 11.33 -19.78 19.56
N ALA A 101 11.13 -18.54 20.03
CA ALA A 101 11.80 -18.03 21.23
C ALA A 101 11.35 -18.75 22.51
N ALA A 102 10.11 -19.23 22.56
CA ALA A 102 9.56 -20.04 23.66
C ALA A 102 10.00 -21.52 23.63
N GLY A 103 10.83 -21.93 22.67
CA GLY A 103 11.36 -23.28 22.56
C GLY A 103 10.50 -24.25 21.75
N ALA A 104 9.49 -23.76 21.01
CA ALA A 104 8.74 -24.61 20.08
C ALA A 104 9.63 -25.07 18.92
N GLU A 105 9.55 -26.36 18.59
CA GLU A 105 10.20 -26.92 17.40
C GLU A 105 9.39 -26.58 16.15
N LEU A 106 9.73 -25.47 15.52
CA LEU A 106 9.16 -25.02 14.26
C LEU A 106 10.21 -25.08 13.13
N PRO A 107 9.81 -25.23 11.85
CA PRO A 107 10.72 -25.17 10.72
C PRO A 107 11.59 -23.90 10.73
N SER A 108 12.78 -23.96 10.14
CA SER A 108 13.63 -22.76 9.97
C SER A 108 13.04 -21.76 8.97
N GLY A 109 12.19 -22.22 8.05
CA GLY A 109 11.46 -21.40 7.09
C GLY A 109 10.37 -22.19 6.37
N VAL A 110 9.50 -21.46 5.68
CA VAL A 110 8.43 -21.99 4.82
C VAL A 110 8.63 -21.39 3.43
N ALA A 111 8.61 -22.23 2.39
CA ALA A 111 8.67 -21.79 1.01
C ALA A 111 7.35 -22.13 0.32
N TYR A 112 6.60 -21.10 -0.09
CA TYR A 112 5.33 -21.25 -0.80
C TYR A 112 5.55 -20.96 -2.28
N PHE A 113 5.46 -22.00 -3.12
CA PHE A 113 5.71 -21.91 -4.55
C PHE A 113 4.38 -21.88 -5.31
N SER A 114 4.17 -20.83 -6.09
CA SER A 114 3.07 -20.72 -7.04
C SER A 114 3.56 -20.03 -8.32
N PRO A 115 3.08 -20.43 -9.51
CA PRO A 115 3.37 -19.73 -10.76
C PRO A 115 2.70 -18.34 -10.84
N GLU A 116 1.65 -18.09 -10.05
CA GLU A 116 0.88 -16.84 -10.04
C GLU A 116 0.53 -16.40 -8.61
N PHE A 117 0.40 -15.09 -8.38
CA PHE A 117 -0.03 -14.49 -7.12
C PHE A 117 -0.97 -13.31 -7.36
N GLY A 118 -2.24 -13.47 -7.01
CA GLY A 118 -3.31 -12.51 -7.22
C GLY A 118 -3.57 -11.62 -6.02
N VAL A 119 -2.57 -10.82 -5.63
CA VAL A 119 -2.63 -9.97 -4.41
C VAL A 119 -3.50 -8.71 -4.59
N THR A 120 -3.37 -8.06 -5.75
CA THR A 120 -4.14 -6.87 -6.12
C THR A 120 -4.07 -6.63 -7.61
N ALA A 121 -5.09 -6.00 -8.20
CA ALA A 121 -5.10 -5.63 -9.62
C ALA A 121 -3.97 -4.64 -9.99
N ALA A 122 -3.45 -3.89 -9.01
CA ALA A 122 -2.29 -3.01 -9.20
C ALA A 122 -0.97 -3.77 -9.47
N LEU A 123 -0.92 -5.07 -9.12
CA LEU A 123 0.20 -5.97 -9.40
C LEU A 123 -0.29 -7.12 -10.31
N PRO A 124 -0.18 -6.97 -11.64
CA PRO A 124 -0.70 -7.95 -12.58
C PRO A 124 0.22 -9.17 -12.69
N GLN A 125 0.25 -10.00 -11.64
CA GLN A 125 1.01 -11.25 -11.54
C GLN A 125 0.09 -12.48 -11.45
N TYR A 126 -1.07 -12.41 -12.11
CA TYR A 126 -2.02 -13.51 -12.19
C TYR A 126 -2.89 -13.39 -13.44
N SER A 127 -3.45 -14.51 -13.89
CA SER A 127 -4.32 -14.59 -15.08
C SER A 127 -5.64 -15.32 -14.81
N GLY A 128 -5.78 -16.03 -13.70
CA GLY A 128 -7.00 -16.78 -13.37
C GLY A 128 -7.11 -17.16 -11.89
N GLY A 129 -8.00 -18.12 -11.61
CA GLY A 129 -8.35 -18.52 -10.24
C GLY A 129 -7.18 -19.06 -9.40
N LEU A 130 -6.17 -19.68 -10.04
CA LEU A 130 -4.99 -20.18 -9.34
C LEU A 130 -4.22 -19.06 -8.63
N GLY A 131 -4.02 -17.92 -9.30
CA GLY A 131 -3.35 -16.78 -8.68
C GLY A 131 -4.13 -16.21 -7.51
N ILE A 132 -5.46 -16.17 -7.58
CA ILE A 132 -6.32 -15.71 -6.48
C ILE A 132 -6.14 -16.59 -5.24
N LEU A 133 -6.20 -17.92 -5.40
CA LEU A 133 -5.97 -18.86 -4.30
C LEU A 133 -4.58 -18.75 -3.66
N ALA A 134 -3.56 -18.40 -4.45
CA ALA A 134 -2.20 -18.22 -3.96
C ALA A 134 -1.96 -16.86 -3.29
N GLY A 135 -2.84 -15.87 -3.54
CA GLY A 135 -2.70 -14.50 -3.04
C GLY A 135 -3.62 -14.15 -1.87
N ASP A 136 -4.67 -14.95 -1.63
CA ASP A 136 -5.56 -14.88 -0.45
C ASP A 136 -4.86 -15.44 0.80
#